data_AF-A0A968JRL3-F1
#
_entry.id   AF-A0A968JRL3-F1
#
_cell.length_a   1.000
_cell.length_b   1.000
_cell.length_c   1.000
_cell.angle_alpha   90.00
_cell.angle_beta   90.00
_cell.angle_gamma   90.00
#
_symmetry.space_group_name_H-M   'P 1'
#
loop_
_entity.id
_entity.type
_entity.pdbx_description
1 polymer ?
#
loop_
_entity_poly.entity_id
_entity_poly.type
_entity_poly.pdbx_seq_one_letter_code
_entity_poly.pdbx_strand_id
1 'polypeptide(L)'
;MVVHPNNHPYDSDLVEINKEGRVVAFHSKPHNLDYYCNLVNAGLYVFKPDILKYLEKGVKADFGHDVFPRIFKELSMFGYVTSEYLKDMGTPKRWEEVNEDYRSGKVYQLSYENKQKAIFLDRDGVLNTERSFISKPEDLELFDFTADAVGLINESDYLGIVITNQSVIARNLATVEELETIHKKLETELGKKKTWLDAIYYCPHHPDKGFPEENAEYKIDCDCRKPKAGLFYKASRNFNINLEESWMIGDSDRDMIAGKTAGCKTIGVMTGHGFTREEGKPDFLFSNIYEAVKFITQNPYQEDFSIIRTKVKTLKKRPVIITIA
;
A
#
# COMPACT_ATOMS: atom_id res chain seq x y z
N MET A 1 13.51 -15.76 -5.32
CA MET A 1 13.90 -15.14 -4.04
C MET A 1 12.70 -14.46 -3.46
N VAL A 2 12.50 -14.55 -2.15
CA VAL A 2 11.40 -13.82 -1.51
C VAL A 2 11.78 -12.36 -1.40
N VAL A 3 10.83 -11.49 -1.75
CA VAL A 3 10.98 -10.05 -1.68
C VAL A 3 9.73 -9.44 -1.07
N HIS A 4 9.89 -8.36 -0.32
CA HIS A 4 8.77 -7.63 0.29
C HIS A 4 9.18 -6.20 0.61
N PRO A 5 8.24 -5.25 0.72
CA PRO A 5 8.53 -3.94 1.30
C PRO A 5 8.80 -4.06 2.80
N ASN A 6 9.65 -3.18 3.34
CA ASN A 6 9.92 -3.13 4.78
C ASN A 6 10.21 -1.70 5.30
N ASN A 7 10.49 -1.59 6.60
CA ASN A 7 10.81 -0.34 7.30
C ASN A 7 12.29 0.07 7.28
N HIS A 8 13.16 -0.70 6.63
CA HIS A 8 14.59 -0.46 6.58
C HIS A 8 15.15 -0.60 5.15
N PRO A 9 14.53 0.02 4.12
CA PRO A 9 14.96 -0.16 2.74
C PRO A 9 16.42 0.23 2.54
N TYR A 10 16.90 1.30 3.19
CA TYR A 10 18.27 1.81 3.09
C TYR A 10 19.36 0.86 3.63
N ASP A 11 19.00 -0.08 4.51
CA ASP A 11 19.91 -1.08 5.07
C ASP A 11 19.81 -2.44 4.37
N SER A 12 18.98 -2.54 3.32
CA SER A 12 18.71 -3.76 2.56
C SER A 12 19.14 -3.61 1.09
N ASP A 13 19.44 -4.72 0.44
CA ASP A 13 19.54 -4.72 -1.02
C ASP A 13 18.14 -4.63 -1.63
N LEU A 14 17.97 -3.76 -2.63
CA LEU A 14 16.71 -3.58 -3.32
C LEU A 14 16.70 -4.33 -4.64
N VAL A 15 15.53 -4.83 -5.02
CA VAL A 15 15.33 -5.64 -6.21
C VAL A 15 14.24 -4.99 -7.06
N GLU A 16 14.47 -4.84 -8.36
CA GLU A 16 13.40 -4.50 -9.30
C GLU A 16 12.97 -5.74 -10.04
N ILE A 17 11.65 -5.94 -10.15
CA ILE A 17 11.05 -7.04 -10.90
C ILE A 17 10.13 -6.50 -11.99
N ASN A 18 10.03 -7.24 -13.10
CA ASN A 18 9.06 -6.94 -14.14
C ASN A 18 7.68 -7.57 -13.83
N LYS A 19 6.71 -7.41 -14.74
CA LYS A 19 5.34 -7.93 -14.58
C LYS A 19 5.26 -9.45 -14.48
N GLU A 20 6.23 -10.17 -15.02
CA GLU A 20 6.36 -11.62 -14.91
C GLU A 20 7.13 -12.06 -13.64
N GLY A 21 7.49 -11.11 -12.77
CA GLY A 21 8.24 -11.36 -11.54
C GLY A 21 9.73 -11.60 -11.75
N ARG A 22 10.26 -11.43 -12.97
CA ARG A 22 11.70 -11.59 -13.25
C ARG A 22 12.48 -10.41 -12.68
N VAL A 23 13.58 -10.69 -12.00
CA VAL A 23 14.53 -9.68 -11.52
C VAL A 23 15.19 -8.98 -12.70
N VAL A 24 15.04 -7.66 -12.79
CA VAL A 24 15.60 -6.82 -13.87
C VAL A 24 16.68 -5.86 -13.35
N ALA A 25 16.71 -5.58 -12.05
CA ALA A 25 17.80 -4.85 -11.41
C ALA A 25 18.01 -5.33 -9.98
N PHE A 26 19.24 -5.18 -9.50
CA PHE A 26 19.65 -5.45 -8.13
C PHE A 26 20.50 -4.27 -7.65
N HIS A 27 20.07 -3.62 -6.59
CA HIS A 27 20.68 -2.40 -6.06
C HIS A 27 21.26 -2.70 -4.69
N SER A 28 22.57 -2.94 -4.66
CA SER A 28 23.29 -3.18 -3.40
C SER A 28 23.42 -1.90 -2.59
N LYS A 29 23.44 -2.03 -1.26
CA LYS A 29 23.70 -0.91 -0.36
C LYS A 29 25.18 -0.48 -0.35
N PRO A 30 25.50 0.82 -0.25
CA PRO A 30 24.58 1.96 -0.30
C PRO A 30 24.03 2.18 -1.72
N HIS A 31 22.73 2.50 -1.82
CA HIS A 31 22.09 2.73 -3.12
C HIS A 31 22.54 4.05 -3.74
N ASN A 32 22.67 4.06 -5.07
CA ASN A 32 22.91 5.27 -5.85
C ASN A 32 21.69 5.59 -6.72
N LEU A 33 20.56 5.88 -6.06
CA LEU A 33 19.27 6.14 -6.69
C LEU A 33 18.63 7.39 -6.06
N ASP A 34 18.04 8.24 -6.89
CA ASP A 34 17.24 9.37 -6.40
C ASP A 34 15.94 8.88 -5.75
N TYR A 35 15.29 7.93 -6.43
CA TYR A 35 14.07 7.25 -5.97
C TYR A 35 14.18 5.75 -6.21
N TYR A 36 13.63 4.96 -5.29
CA TYR A 36 13.64 3.51 -5.36
C TYR A 36 12.25 2.91 -5.18
N CYS A 37 12.07 1.68 -5.66
CA CYS A 37 10.94 0.84 -5.26
C CYS A 37 11.30 0.11 -3.97
N ASN A 38 10.45 0.17 -2.95
CA ASN A 38 10.71 -0.48 -1.66
C ASN A 38 10.43 -1.97 -1.78
N LEU A 39 11.32 -2.71 -2.43
CA LEU A 39 11.22 -4.14 -2.59
C LEU A 39 12.55 -4.78 -2.19
N VAL A 40 12.62 -5.20 -0.93
CA VAL A 40 13.87 -5.68 -0.33
C VAL A 40 14.09 -7.17 -0.56
N ASN A 41 15.34 -7.57 -0.68
CA ASN A 41 15.72 -8.97 -0.59
C ASN A 41 15.49 -9.50 0.84
N ALA A 42 14.60 -10.47 0.98
CA ALA A 42 14.14 -10.96 2.28
C ALA A 42 14.99 -12.10 2.88
N GLY A 43 16.10 -12.48 2.24
CA GLY A 43 16.99 -13.52 2.76
C GLY A 43 16.50 -14.96 2.62
N LEU A 44 15.32 -15.18 2.01
CA LEU A 44 14.76 -16.51 1.76
C LEU A 44 14.79 -16.85 0.26
N TYR A 45 15.34 -18.02 -0.06
CA TYR A 45 15.64 -18.40 -1.43
C TYR A 45 15.28 -19.85 -1.75
N VAL A 46 14.87 -20.07 -3.00
CA VAL A 46 14.75 -21.40 -3.61
C VAL A 46 15.65 -21.40 -4.84
N PHE A 47 16.56 -22.35 -4.91
CA PHE A 47 17.59 -22.41 -5.95
C PHE A 47 17.55 -23.72 -6.74
N LYS A 48 17.95 -23.63 -8.01
CA LYS A 48 18.48 -24.79 -8.73
C LYS A 48 19.97 -24.97 -8.37
N PRO A 49 20.49 -26.21 -8.28
CA PRO A 49 21.90 -26.45 -7.94
C PRO A 49 22.92 -25.75 -8.84
N ASP A 50 22.55 -25.35 -10.06
CA ASP A 50 23.40 -24.58 -10.97
C ASP A 50 23.97 -23.30 -10.36
N ILE A 51 23.29 -22.71 -9.37
CA ILE A 51 23.79 -21.51 -8.69
C ILE A 51 25.13 -21.76 -7.97
N LEU A 52 25.41 -23.01 -7.57
CA LEU A 52 26.65 -23.37 -6.87
C LEU A 52 27.89 -23.24 -7.77
N LYS A 53 27.72 -23.21 -9.10
CA LYS A 53 28.81 -22.97 -10.07
C LYS A 53 29.40 -21.55 -9.96
N TYR A 54 28.65 -20.63 -9.36
CA TYR A 54 29.06 -19.24 -9.15
C TYR A 54 29.70 -19.00 -7.78
N LEU A 55 29.86 -20.07 -6.98
CA LEU A 55 30.58 -20.04 -5.71
C LEU A 55 31.99 -20.57 -5.91
N GLU A 56 32.97 -19.82 -5.42
CA GLU A 56 34.36 -20.28 -5.43
C GLU A 56 34.60 -21.24 -4.25
N LYS A 57 35.20 -22.39 -4.54
CA LYS A 57 35.44 -23.42 -3.52
C LYS A 57 36.40 -22.91 -2.45
N GLY A 58 35.97 -22.94 -1.20
CA GLY A 58 36.78 -22.53 -0.05
C GLY A 58 36.78 -21.02 0.22
N VAL A 59 36.05 -20.24 -0.57
CA VAL A 59 35.86 -18.80 -0.35
C VAL A 59 34.49 -18.56 0.28
N LYS A 60 34.45 -17.77 1.36
CA LYS A 60 33.19 -17.33 1.96
C LYS A 60 32.50 -16.36 0.99
N ALA A 61 31.21 -16.59 0.73
CA ALA A 61 30.40 -15.72 -0.12
C ALA A 61 29.02 -15.51 0.49
N ASP A 62 28.47 -14.32 0.30
CA ASP A 62 27.10 -13.94 0.59
C ASP A 62 26.28 -13.87 -0.71
N PHE A 63 25.08 -14.45 -0.72
CA PHE A 63 24.27 -14.46 -1.94
C PHE A 63 23.78 -13.08 -2.34
N GLY A 64 23.34 -12.26 -1.38
CA GLY A 64 22.82 -10.91 -1.63
C GLY A 64 23.90 -9.97 -2.10
N HIS A 65 25.05 -9.97 -1.42
CA HIS A 65 26.14 -9.05 -1.70
C HIS A 65 27.08 -9.54 -2.82
N ASP A 66 27.52 -10.80 -2.78
CA ASP A 66 28.60 -11.28 -3.66
C ASP A 66 28.07 -11.98 -4.91
N VAL A 67 26.91 -12.62 -4.87
CA VAL A 67 26.48 -13.53 -5.96
C VAL A 67 25.44 -12.87 -6.86
N PHE A 68 24.26 -12.54 -6.34
CA PHE A 68 23.13 -12.05 -7.12
C PHE A 68 23.43 -10.82 -7.99
N PRO A 69 24.17 -9.79 -7.52
CA PRO A 69 24.47 -8.62 -8.35
C PRO A 69 25.25 -8.97 -9.62
N ARG A 70 26.03 -10.06 -9.60
CA ARG A 70 26.80 -10.54 -10.76
C ARG A 70 25.96 -11.39 -11.70
N ILE A 71 25.07 -12.22 -11.18
CA ILE A 71 24.44 -13.31 -11.95
C ILE A 71 22.99 -13.02 -12.39
N PHE A 72 22.33 -11.97 -11.90
CA PHE A 72 20.91 -11.74 -12.18
C PHE A 72 20.57 -11.55 -13.67
N LYS A 73 21.57 -11.16 -14.49
CA LYS A 73 21.44 -11.06 -15.95
C LYS A 73 21.68 -12.40 -16.66
N GLU A 74 22.51 -13.27 -16.08
CA GLU A 74 22.90 -14.55 -16.66
C GLU A 74 21.90 -15.66 -16.32
N LEU A 75 21.42 -15.68 -15.08
CA LEU A 75 20.41 -16.62 -14.62
C LEU A 75 19.03 -15.99 -14.56
N SER A 76 18.01 -16.77 -14.89
CA SER A 76 16.62 -16.33 -14.73
C SER A 76 16.25 -16.34 -13.26
N MET A 77 16.38 -15.18 -12.61
CA MET A 77 16.00 -14.94 -11.23
C MET A 77 14.60 -14.34 -11.16
N PHE A 78 13.78 -14.81 -10.21
CA PHE A 78 12.42 -14.33 -10.01
C PHE A 78 12.19 -13.91 -8.55
N GLY A 79 11.48 -12.81 -8.36
CA GLY A 79 10.98 -12.35 -7.07
C GLY A 79 9.63 -12.99 -6.76
N TYR A 80 9.49 -13.57 -5.58
CA TYR A 80 8.22 -13.94 -4.98
C TYR A 80 7.84 -12.82 -4.01
N VAL A 81 6.93 -11.95 -4.45
CA VAL A 81 6.40 -10.86 -3.61
C VAL A 81 5.38 -11.47 -2.66
N THR A 82 5.54 -11.21 -1.35
CA THR A 82 4.60 -11.69 -0.34
C THR A 82 4.21 -10.58 0.63
N SER A 83 2.96 -10.62 1.06
CA SER A 83 2.42 -9.85 2.19
C SER A 83 2.39 -10.68 3.48
N GLU A 84 2.91 -11.91 3.45
CA GLU A 84 2.97 -12.77 4.62
C GLU A 84 3.97 -12.24 5.64
N TYR A 85 3.70 -12.51 6.92
CA TYR A 85 4.54 -12.01 8.00
C TYR A 85 5.96 -12.56 7.87
N LEU A 86 6.90 -11.65 7.62
CA LEU A 86 8.33 -11.94 7.56
C LEU A 86 9.10 -10.83 8.29
N LYS A 87 9.81 -11.22 9.34
CA LYS A 87 10.55 -10.28 10.19
C LYS A 87 11.83 -10.92 10.70
N ASP A 88 12.95 -10.21 10.52
CA ASP A 88 14.21 -10.58 11.13
C ASP A 88 14.15 -10.40 12.65
N MET A 89 14.60 -11.41 13.40
CA MET A 89 14.63 -11.41 14.87
C MET A 89 16.06 -11.41 15.44
N GLY A 90 17.05 -10.94 14.67
CA GLY A 90 18.47 -10.99 15.04
C GLY A 90 18.91 -10.10 16.22
N THR A 91 18.01 -9.32 16.85
CA THR A 91 18.32 -8.49 18.02
C THR A 91 17.31 -8.71 19.15
N PRO A 92 17.67 -8.49 20.44
CA PRO A 92 16.73 -8.66 21.56
C PRO A 92 15.44 -7.84 21.39
N LYS A 93 15.56 -6.59 20.94
CA LYS A 93 14.40 -5.73 20.64
C LYS A 93 13.50 -6.32 19.56
N ARG A 94 14.07 -6.77 18.42
CA ARG A 94 13.29 -7.39 17.33
C ARG A 94 12.64 -8.70 17.79
N TRP A 95 13.29 -9.45 18.66
CA TRP A 95 12.70 -10.66 19.26
C TRP A 95 11.49 -10.34 20.15
N GLU A 96 11.54 -9.27 20.96
CA GLU A 96 10.38 -8.81 21.75
C GLU A 96 9.21 -8.43 20.85
N GLU A 97 9.47 -7.63 19.81
CA GLU A 97 8.45 -7.24 18.82
C GLU A 97 7.82 -8.47 18.13
N VAL A 98 8.64 -9.44 17.69
CA VAL A 98 8.14 -10.67 17.04
C VAL A 98 7.27 -11.49 17.99
N ASN A 99 7.61 -11.54 19.29
CA ASN A 99 6.77 -12.21 20.27
C ASN A 99 5.44 -11.50 20.49
N GLU A 100 5.42 -10.17 20.47
CA GLU A 100 4.19 -9.39 20.54
C GLU A 100 3.31 -9.63 19.31
N ASP A 101 3.90 -9.57 18.11
CA ASP A 101 3.24 -9.85 16.83
C ASP A 101 2.67 -11.29 16.80
N TYR A 102 3.38 -12.26 17.38
CA TYR A 102 2.88 -13.63 17.51
C TYR A 102 1.70 -13.71 18.50
N ARG A 103 1.80 -13.08 19.67
CA ARG A 103 0.75 -13.11 20.70
C ARG A 103 -0.51 -12.35 20.28
N SER A 104 -0.38 -11.28 19.51
CA SER A 104 -1.51 -10.51 18.97
C SER A 104 -2.28 -11.27 17.88
N GLY A 105 -1.68 -12.35 17.34
CA GLY A 105 -2.24 -13.12 16.23
C GLY A 105 -1.91 -12.54 14.86
N LYS A 106 -1.14 -11.45 14.77
CA LYS A 106 -0.74 -10.82 13.50
C LYS A 106 -0.09 -11.80 12.53
N VAL A 107 0.78 -12.68 13.04
CA VAL A 107 1.44 -13.73 12.22
C VAL A 107 0.42 -14.64 11.55
N TYR A 108 -0.63 -15.04 12.28
CA TYR A 108 -1.70 -15.89 11.75
C TYR A 108 -2.57 -15.14 10.73
N GLN A 109 -2.95 -13.88 11.05
CA GLN A 109 -3.79 -13.05 10.19
C GLN A 109 -3.13 -12.70 8.87
N LEU A 110 -1.81 -12.54 8.87
CA LEU A 110 -1.04 -12.26 7.66
C LEU A 110 -0.63 -13.52 6.89
N SER A 111 -1.01 -14.73 7.27
CA SER A 111 -0.75 -15.93 6.45
C SER A 111 -1.72 -16.05 5.28
N TYR A 112 -1.28 -16.53 4.12
CA TYR A 112 -2.18 -16.81 2.99
C TYR A 112 -3.12 -18.00 3.20
N GLU A 113 -2.95 -18.79 4.26
CA GLU A 113 -3.97 -19.77 4.68
C GLU A 113 -5.25 -19.09 5.17
N ASN A 114 -5.16 -17.82 5.59
CA ASN A 114 -6.26 -16.99 6.02
C ASN A 114 -6.48 -15.85 5.03
N LYS A 115 -7.70 -15.33 4.99
CA LYS A 115 -7.94 -14.10 4.25
C LYS A 115 -7.39 -12.91 5.02
N GLN A 116 -6.54 -12.12 4.37
CA GLN A 116 -5.94 -10.92 4.96
C GLN A 116 -6.94 -9.76 4.93
N LYS A 117 -6.71 -8.72 5.74
CA LYS A 117 -7.49 -7.48 5.71
C LYS A 117 -6.66 -6.36 5.10
N ALA A 118 -7.31 -5.39 4.46
CA ALA A 118 -6.62 -4.24 3.88
C ALA A 118 -7.29 -2.92 4.24
N ILE A 119 -6.47 -1.88 4.34
CA ILE A 119 -6.88 -0.49 4.27
C ILE A 119 -6.45 0.02 2.90
N PHE A 120 -7.43 0.14 2.01
CA PHE A 120 -7.26 0.73 0.69
C PHE A 120 -7.25 2.26 0.80
N LEU A 121 -6.32 2.89 0.11
CA LEU A 121 -6.06 4.33 0.20
C LEU A 121 -6.11 4.93 -1.21
N ASP A 122 -6.82 6.04 -1.40
CA ASP A 122 -6.48 6.89 -2.56
C ASP A 122 -5.09 7.53 -2.34
N ARG A 123 -4.50 8.04 -3.42
CA ARG A 123 -3.19 8.68 -3.40
C ARG A 123 -3.36 10.20 -3.26
N ASP A 124 -3.89 10.79 -4.31
CA ASP A 124 -4.06 12.24 -4.44
C ASP A 124 -5.24 12.70 -3.55
N GLY A 125 -5.01 13.74 -2.75
CA GLY A 125 -5.98 14.21 -1.76
C GLY A 125 -6.00 13.43 -0.43
N VAL A 126 -5.31 12.29 -0.34
CA VAL A 126 -5.30 11.41 0.85
C VAL A 126 -3.89 11.23 1.43
N LEU A 127 -2.95 10.71 0.63
CA LEU A 127 -1.54 10.56 1.00
C LEU A 127 -0.73 11.81 0.63
N ASN A 128 -1.07 12.45 -0.49
CA ASN A 128 -0.43 13.67 -0.94
C ASN A 128 -1.46 14.78 -1.19
N THR A 129 -0.96 16.01 -1.23
CA THR A 129 -1.77 17.16 -1.63
C THR A 129 -2.38 16.93 -3.00
N GLU A 130 -3.68 17.21 -3.12
CA GLU A 130 -4.39 17.17 -4.40
C GLU A 130 -3.90 18.32 -5.28
N ARG A 131 -3.40 18.00 -6.48
CA ARG A 131 -3.02 18.96 -7.51
C ARG A 131 -3.63 18.50 -8.82
N SER A 132 -4.07 19.44 -9.67
CA SER A 132 -4.88 19.14 -10.85
C SER A 132 -4.37 17.99 -11.72
N PHE A 133 -3.04 17.87 -11.91
CA PHE A 133 -2.40 16.73 -12.58
C PHE A 133 -0.97 16.53 -12.06
N ILE A 134 -0.76 15.53 -11.20
CA ILE A 134 0.58 15.13 -10.75
C ILE A 134 1.22 14.31 -11.86
N SER A 135 2.16 14.93 -12.57
CA SER A 135 2.78 14.36 -13.78
C SER A 135 4.30 14.21 -13.66
N LYS A 136 4.89 14.81 -12.62
CA LYS A 136 6.31 14.72 -12.33
C LYS A 136 6.54 14.40 -10.85
N PRO A 137 7.68 13.79 -10.49
CA PRO A 137 8.00 13.49 -9.10
C PRO A 137 7.92 14.74 -8.21
N GLU A 138 8.36 15.91 -8.67
CA GLU A 138 8.36 17.15 -7.89
C GLU A 138 6.95 17.61 -7.47
N ASP A 139 5.92 17.24 -8.24
CA ASP A 139 4.53 17.57 -7.94
C ASP A 139 3.97 16.79 -6.74
N LEU A 140 4.57 15.62 -6.42
CA LEU A 140 4.12 14.76 -5.33
C LEU A 140 4.62 15.28 -3.97
N GLU A 141 3.72 15.85 -3.18
CA GLU A 141 4.01 16.35 -1.84
C GLU A 141 3.13 15.66 -0.81
N LEU A 142 3.72 14.78 0.00
CA LEU A 142 3.01 14.06 1.06
C LEU A 142 2.51 15.02 2.12
N PHE A 143 1.35 14.75 2.70
CA PHE A 143 0.98 15.44 3.93
C PHE A 143 1.88 15.02 5.09
N ASP A 144 2.13 15.93 6.03
CA ASP A 144 3.00 15.68 7.20
C ASP A 144 2.58 14.46 8.03
N PHE A 145 1.28 14.18 8.10
CA PHE A 145 0.70 13.06 8.85
C PHE A 145 0.69 11.72 8.10
N THR A 146 1.12 11.69 6.83
CA THR A 146 0.98 10.53 5.95
C THR A 146 1.81 9.35 6.41
N ALA A 147 3.09 9.59 6.71
CA ALA A 147 3.99 8.54 7.16
C ALA A 147 3.49 7.93 8.48
N ASP A 148 3.09 8.76 9.44
CA ASP A 148 2.57 8.27 10.73
C ASP A 148 1.30 7.43 10.54
N ALA A 149 0.41 7.83 9.63
CA ALA A 149 -0.78 7.05 9.30
C ALA A 149 -0.41 5.68 8.70
N VAL A 150 0.51 5.65 7.72
CA VAL A 150 0.99 4.40 7.12
C VAL A 150 1.70 3.52 8.16
N GLY A 151 2.46 4.12 9.08
CA GLY A 151 3.10 3.42 10.20
C GLY A 151 2.09 2.69 11.09
N LEU A 152 0.96 3.33 11.42
CA LEU A 152 -0.13 2.68 12.16
C LEU A 152 -0.73 1.49 11.40
N ILE A 153 -0.78 1.54 10.07
CA ILE A 153 -1.19 0.39 9.25
C ILE A 153 -0.14 -0.72 9.36
N ASN A 154 1.15 -0.39 9.18
CA ASN A 154 2.25 -1.35 9.25
C ASN A 154 2.36 -2.06 10.62
N GLU A 155 2.01 -1.37 11.70
CA GLU A 155 1.96 -1.92 13.06
C GLU A 155 0.74 -2.83 13.28
N SER A 156 -0.35 -2.61 12.53
CA SER A 156 -1.58 -3.43 12.60
C SER A 156 -1.48 -4.75 11.83
N ASP A 157 -2.61 -5.49 11.75
CA ASP A 157 -2.78 -6.68 10.93
C ASP A 157 -3.48 -6.41 9.58
N TYR A 158 -3.53 -5.13 9.16
CA TYR A 158 -4.01 -4.71 7.85
C TYR A 158 -2.86 -4.47 6.88
N LEU A 159 -3.09 -4.77 5.61
CA LEU A 159 -2.26 -4.31 4.51
C LEU A 159 -2.60 -2.85 4.15
N GLY A 160 -1.58 -2.04 3.85
CA GLY A 160 -1.74 -0.70 3.28
C GLY A 160 -1.61 -0.76 1.76
N ILE A 161 -2.72 -0.60 1.04
CA ILE A 161 -2.72 -0.73 -0.43
C ILE A 161 -3.28 0.53 -1.08
N VAL A 162 -2.53 1.14 -1.99
CA VAL A 162 -3.02 2.29 -2.76
C VAL A 162 -3.87 1.83 -3.93
N ILE A 163 -5.02 2.46 -4.13
CA ILE A 163 -5.87 2.33 -5.32
C ILE A 163 -6.17 3.73 -5.87
N THR A 164 -5.54 4.08 -6.99
CA THR A 164 -5.60 5.45 -7.52
C THR A 164 -5.96 5.54 -9.01
N ASN A 165 -6.64 6.62 -9.42
CA ASN A 165 -6.98 6.90 -10.81
C ASN A 165 -5.91 7.83 -11.43
N GLN A 166 -5.01 7.29 -12.26
CA GLN A 166 -3.89 8.04 -12.87
C GLN A 166 -4.15 8.37 -14.33
N SER A 167 -5.14 9.24 -14.56
CA SER A 167 -5.53 9.62 -15.93
C SER A 167 -4.51 10.48 -16.68
N VAL A 168 -3.43 10.90 -16.02
CA VAL A 168 -2.31 11.62 -16.63
C VAL A 168 -1.72 10.86 -17.83
N ILE A 169 -1.75 9.51 -17.79
CA ILE A 169 -1.31 8.66 -18.90
C ILE A 169 -2.27 8.78 -20.09
N ALA A 170 -3.58 8.60 -19.89
CA ALA A 170 -4.58 8.79 -20.95
C ALA A 170 -4.61 10.23 -21.51
N ARG A 171 -4.18 11.21 -20.71
CA ARG A 171 -4.06 12.63 -21.12
C ARG A 171 -2.72 12.94 -21.78
N ASN A 172 -1.81 11.96 -21.90
CA ASN A 172 -0.46 12.11 -22.44
C ASN A 172 0.38 13.17 -21.70
N LEU A 173 0.11 13.35 -20.40
CA LEU A 173 0.86 14.25 -19.54
C LEU A 173 2.05 13.55 -18.86
N ALA A 174 2.01 12.22 -18.79
CA ALA A 174 3.08 11.37 -18.29
C ALA A 174 3.02 10.00 -18.98
N THR A 175 4.18 9.39 -19.17
CA THR A 175 4.35 7.99 -19.57
C THR A 175 4.12 7.06 -18.38
N VAL A 176 4.03 5.75 -18.64
CA VAL A 176 3.98 4.74 -17.57
C VAL A 176 5.25 4.80 -16.73
N GLU A 177 6.42 4.93 -17.38
CA GLU A 177 7.73 4.99 -16.73
C GLU A 177 7.88 6.23 -15.82
N GLU A 178 7.36 7.37 -16.25
CA GLU A 178 7.33 8.59 -15.42
C GLU A 178 6.39 8.41 -14.22
N LEU A 179 5.23 7.79 -14.40
CA LEU A 179 4.33 7.47 -13.28
C LEU A 179 4.98 6.49 -12.29
N GLU A 180 5.70 5.48 -12.77
CA GLU A 180 6.46 4.59 -11.89
C GLU A 180 7.53 5.35 -11.11
N THR A 181 8.15 6.38 -11.69
CA THR A 181 9.11 7.23 -10.98
C THR A 181 8.44 8.07 -9.89
N ILE A 182 7.23 8.56 -10.12
CA ILE A 182 6.40 9.24 -9.09
C ILE A 182 6.08 8.27 -7.94
N HIS A 183 5.72 7.01 -8.25
CA HIS A 183 5.48 6.00 -7.22
C HIS A 183 6.75 5.61 -6.47
N LYS A 184 7.90 5.49 -7.15
CA LYS A 184 9.21 5.31 -6.49
C LYS A 184 9.50 6.47 -5.53
N LYS A 185 9.17 7.72 -5.89
CA LYS A 185 9.30 8.86 -4.97
C LYS A 185 8.41 8.68 -3.74
N LEU A 186 7.13 8.31 -3.92
CA LEU A 186 6.21 8.02 -2.81
C LEU A 186 6.80 7.01 -1.84
N GLU A 187 7.25 5.86 -2.35
CA GLU A 187 7.86 4.80 -1.52
C GLU A 187 9.15 5.27 -0.85
N THR A 188 9.97 6.06 -1.55
CA THR A 188 11.20 6.64 -1.01
C THR A 188 10.93 7.58 0.16
N GLU A 189 9.95 8.48 0.05
CA GLU A 189 9.58 9.40 1.14
C GLU A 189 9.00 8.66 2.36
N LEU A 190 8.17 7.63 2.15
CA LEU A 190 7.68 6.76 3.23
C LEU A 190 8.83 5.98 3.89
N GLY A 191 9.75 5.45 3.08
CA GLY A 191 10.92 4.70 3.55
C GLY A 191 11.88 5.53 4.40
N LYS A 192 12.04 6.84 4.12
CA LYS A 192 12.77 7.79 4.99
C LYS A 192 12.18 7.87 6.40
N LYS A 193 10.88 7.59 6.53
CA LYS A 193 10.14 7.57 7.80
C LYS A 193 9.95 6.16 8.36
N LYS A 194 10.60 5.14 7.76
CA LYS A 194 10.51 3.73 8.16
C LYS A 194 9.10 3.14 8.05
N THR A 195 8.36 3.59 7.03
CA THR A 195 7.00 3.13 6.74
C THR A 195 6.91 2.69 5.28
N TRP A 196 5.93 1.85 4.96
CA TRP A 196 5.81 1.28 3.61
C TRP A 196 4.35 0.97 3.25
N LEU A 197 4.09 0.86 1.96
CA LEU A 197 2.83 0.35 1.41
C LEU A 197 3.10 -1.07 0.89
N ASP A 198 2.11 -1.95 1.03
CA ASP A 198 2.22 -3.33 0.54
C ASP A 198 2.08 -3.42 -0.98
N ALA A 199 1.30 -2.50 -1.57
CA ALA A 199 1.18 -2.37 -3.02
C ALA A 199 0.59 -1.03 -3.46
N ILE A 200 0.87 -0.66 -4.70
CA ILE A 200 0.24 0.45 -5.41
C ILE A 200 -0.46 -0.09 -6.66
N TYR A 201 -1.78 0.09 -6.73
CA TYR A 201 -2.58 -0.18 -7.91
C TYR A 201 -3.09 1.13 -8.50
N TYR A 202 -2.99 1.25 -9.83
CA TYR A 202 -3.49 2.43 -10.52
C TYR A 202 -4.28 2.08 -11.78
N CYS A 203 -5.19 2.98 -12.15
CA CYS A 203 -5.89 2.96 -13.43
C CYS A 203 -5.32 4.06 -14.34
N PRO A 204 -4.66 3.72 -15.47
CA PRO A 204 -4.15 4.72 -16.41
C PRO A 204 -5.23 5.29 -17.35
N HIS A 205 -6.42 4.69 -17.39
CA HIS A 205 -7.44 4.93 -18.41
C HIS A 205 -8.36 6.13 -18.12
N HIS A 206 -8.98 6.65 -19.19
CA HIS A 206 -10.04 7.67 -19.13
C HIS A 206 -11.06 7.48 -20.27
N PRO A 207 -12.38 7.42 -20.02
CA PRO A 207 -13.36 7.13 -21.07
C PRO A 207 -13.58 8.30 -22.04
N ASP A 208 -13.51 9.55 -21.56
CA ASP A 208 -13.80 10.72 -22.39
C ASP A 208 -12.70 10.98 -23.43
N LYS A 209 -13.11 11.26 -24.67
CA LYS A 209 -12.27 11.60 -25.82
C LYS A 209 -12.32 13.10 -26.15
N GLY A 210 -11.33 13.60 -26.87
CA GLY A 210 -11.29 14.97 -27.41
C GLY A 210 -10.25 15.89 -26.78
N PHE A 211 -9.22 15.36 -26.11
CA PHE A 211 -8.09 16.19 -25.66
C PHE A 211 -7.06 16.36 -26.79
N PRO A 212 -6.44 17.55 -26.96
CA PRO A 212 -5.56 17.84 -28.10
C PRO A 212 -4.39 16.87 -28.30
N GLU A 213 -3.95 16.22 -27.22
CA GLU A 213 -2.78 15.34 -27.20
C GLU A 213 -3.09 13.98 -26.55
N GLU A 214 -4.34 13.50 -26.53
CA GLU A 214 -4.67 12.25 -25.81
C GLU A 214 -3.95 10.99 -26.29
N ASN A 215 -3.61 10.10 -25.36
CA ASN A 215 -3.12 8.77 -25.68
C ASN A 215 -4.31 7.82 -25.91
N ALA A 216 -4.61 7.55 -27.18
CA ALA A 216 -5.76 6.75 -27.60
C ALA A 216 -5.79 5.32 -27.03
N GLU A 217 -4.62 4.73 -26.72
CA GLU A 217 -4.53 3.39 -26.13
C GLU A 217 -5.25 3.32 -24.77
N TYR A 218 -5.19 4.41 -24.00
CA TYR A 218 -5.77 4.48 -22.67
C TYR A 218 -7.17 5.13 -22.64
N LYS A 219 -7.74 5.43 -23.82
CA LYS A 219 -9.08 6.03 -23.97
C LYS A 219 -10.19 4.99 -24.10
N ILE A 220 -10.33 4.19 -23.06
CA ILE A 220 -11.29 3.09 -23.00
C ILE A 220 -12.16 3.18 -21.75
N ASP A 221 -13.36 2.61 -21.85
CA ASP A 221 -14.11 2.23 -20.66
C ASP A 221 -13.51 0.93 -20.10
N CYS A 222 -13.02 0.97 -18.87
CA CYS A 222 -12.33 -0.13 -18.21
C CYS A 222 -12.97 -0.41 -16.85
N ASP A 223 -12.67 -1.56 -16.25
CA ASP A 223 -13.21 -1.92 -14.93
C ASP A 223 -12.35 -1.42 -13.76
N CYS A 224 -11.13 -0.97 -14.03
CA CYS A 224 -10.19 -0.52 -13.01
C CYS A 224 -10.40 0.94 -12.57
N ARG A 225 -11.06 1.78 -13.38
CA ARG A 225 -11.26 3.20 -13.06
C ARG A 225 -12.36 3.37 -12.01
N LYS A 226 -12.03 3.93 -10.84
CA LYS A 226 -13.04 4.33 -9.84
C LYS A 226 -14.04 5.31 -10.50
N PRO A 227 -15.36 5.11 -10.38
CA PRO A 227 -16.08 4.40 -9.32
C PRO A 227 -16.23 2.87 -9.46
N LYS A 228 -15.67 2.24 -10.49
CA LYS A 228 -15.68 0.77 -10.59
C LYS A 228 -14.66 0.14 -9.64
N ALA A 229 -14.96 -1.09 -9.18
CA ALA A 229 -14.20 -1.79 -8.15
C ALA A 229 -13.10 -2.74 -8.67
N GLY A 230 -12.76 -2.70 -9.97
CA GLY A 230 -11.87 -3.70 -10.58
C GLY A 230 -10.49 -3.81 -9.94
N LEU A 231 -9.92 -2.69 -9.46
CA LEU A 231 -8.62 -2.72 -8.75
C LEU A 231 -8.71 -3.35 -7.36
N PHE A 232 -9.82 -3.21 -6.65
CA PHE A 232 -10.06 -3.86 -5.36
C PHE A 232 -10.10 -5.38 -5.53
N TYR A 233 -10.83 -5.86 -6.54
CA TYR A 233 -10.88 -7.29 -6.84
C TYR A 233 -9.53 -7.84 -7.31
N LYS A 234 -8.74 -7.03 -8.03
CA LYS A 234 -7.38 -7.42 -8.41
C LYS A 234 -6.47 -7.55 -7.18
N ALA A 235 -6.48 -6.56 -6.30
CA ALA A 235 -5.71 -6.61 -5.05
C ALA A 235 -6.16 -7.78 -4.17
N SER A 236 -7.47 -8.02 -4.04
CA SER A 236 -8.02 -9.12 -3.25
C SER A 236 -7.58 -10.50 -3.76
N ARG A 237 -7.51 -10.72 -5.07
CA ARG A 237 -6.95 -11.96 -5.62
C ARG A 237 -5.45 -12.09 -5.37
N ASN A 238 -4.69 -11.01 -5.52
CA ASN A 238 -3.24 -11.03 -5.41
C ASN A 238 -2.76 -11.25 -3.96
N PHE A 239 -3.53 -10.77 -2.98
CA PHE A 239 -3.16 -10.77 -1.57
C PHE A 239 -4.13 -11.59 -0.69
N ASN A 240 -5.02 -12.38 -1.28
CA ASN A 240 -6.06 -13.13 -0.57
C ASN A 240 -6.88 -12.27 0.42
N ILE A 241 -7.32 -11.08 0.01
CA ILE A 241 -7.96 -10.11 0.94
C ILE A 241 -9.45 -10.41 1.13
N ASN A 242 -9.92 -10.33 2.37
CA ASN A 242 -11.33 -10.23 2.74
C ASN A 242 -11.82 -8.77 2.62
N LEU A 243 -12.55 -8.47 1.54
CA LEU A 243 -13.04 -7.11 1.27
C LEU A 243 -14.08 -6.63 2.30
N GLU A 244 -14.91 -7.52 2.87
CA GLU A 244 -15.96 -7.15 3.84
C GLU A 244 -15.39 -6.69 5.19
N GLU A 245 -14.17 -7.13 5.50
CA GLU A 245 -13.40 -6.72 6.69
C GLU A 245 -12.35 -5.65 6.37
N SER A 246 -12.35 -5.15 5.13
CA SER A 246 -11.43 -4.12 4.64
C SER A 246 -12.07 -2.74 4.57
N TRP A 247 -11.22 -1.72 4.42
CA TRP A 247 -11.61 -0.32 4.42
C TRP A 247 -11.16 0.38 3.14
N MET A 248 -11.91 1.37 2.67
CA MET A 248 -11.48 2.33 1.66
C MET A 248 -11.47 3.74 2.27
N ILE A 249 -10.31 4.41 2.20
CA ILE A 249 -10.14 5.81 2.60
C ILE A 249 -9.92 6.65 1.34
N GLY A 250 -10.79 7.63 1.10
CA GLY A 250 -10.78 8.46 -0.10
C GLY A 250 -11.35 9.85 0.16
N ASP A 251 -11.08 10.81 -0.73
CA ASP A 251 -11.57 12.18 -0.63
C ASP A 251 -12.76 12.47 -1.57
N SER A 252 -13.16 11.49 -2.39
CA SER A 252 -14.14 11.69 -3.46
C SER A 252 -15.25 10.61 -3.51
N ASP A 253 -16.41 10.96 -4.08
CA ASP A 253 -17.58 10.06 -4.20
C ASP A 253 -17.23 8.76 -4.93
N ARG A 254 -16.36 8.87 -5.94
CA ARG A 254 -15.90 7.76 -6.76
C ARG A 254 -15.10 6.75 -5.94
N ASP A 255 -14.38 7.17 -4.91
CA ASP A 255 -13.72 6.27 -3.96
C ASP A 255 -14.74 5.51 -3.13
N MET A 256 -15.73 6.23 -2.60
CA MET A 256 -16.73 5.64 -1.74
C MET A 256 -17.64 4.68 -2.50
N ILE A 257 -18.04 5.02 -3.72
CA ILE A 257 -18.80 4.14 -4.60
C ILE A 257 -17.99 2.89 -4.92
N ALA A 258 -16.71 3.03 -5.28
CA ALA A 258 -15.86 1.88 -5.59
C ALA A 258 -15.64 0.97 -4.37
N GLY A 259 -15.35 1.55 -3.20
CA GLY A 259 -15.18 0.82 -1.94
C GLY A 259 -16.43 0.04 -1.55
N LYS A 260 -17.61 0.68 -1.60
CA LYS A 260 -18.89 0.00 -1.32
C LYS A 260 -19.22 -1.08 -2.34
N THR A 261 -18.95 -0.83 -3.62
CA THR A 261 -19.13 -1.83 -4.68
C THR A 261 -18.22 -3.04 -4.45
N ALA A 262 -17.01 -2.82 -3.93
CA ALA A 262 -16.10 -3.89 -3.54
C ALA A 262 -16.54 -4.65 -2.27
N GLY A 263 -17.44 -4.08 -1.46
CA GLY A 263 -17.87 -4.63 -0.17
C GLY A 263 -17.12 -4.07 1.03
N CYS A 264 -16.21 -3.11 0.84
CA CYS A 264 -15.45 -2.47 1.92
C CYS A 264 -16.32 -1.49 2.70
N LYS A 265 -15.95 -1.28 3.97
CA LYS A 265 -16.37 -0.08 4.71
C LYS A 265 -15.64 1.14 4.17
N THR A 266 -16.27 2.29 4.25
CA THR A 266 -15.80 3.51 3.58
C THR A 266 -15.61 4.67 4.55
N ILE A 267 -14.48 5.35 4.41
CA ILE A 267 -14.14 6.55 5.18
C ILE A 267 -13.83 7.67 4.19
N GLY A 268 -14.60 8.75 4.30
CA GLY A 268 -14.28 10.02 3.63
C GLY A 268 -13.27 10.81 4.44
N VAL A 269 -12.37 11.52 3.77
CA VAL A 269 -11.49 12.51 4.42
C VAL A 269 -11.77 13.94 3.93
N MET A 270 -11.49 14.92 4.79
CA MET A 270 -11.68 16.34 4.49
C MET A 270 -10.48 17.00 3.79
N THR A 271 -9.38 16.26 3.61
CA THR A 271 -8.27 16.66 2.75
C THR A 271 -8.65 16.58 1.27
N GLY A 272 -7.78 17.08 0.38
CA GLY A 272 -8.02 17.03 -1.07
C GLY A 272 -9.25 17.83 -1.50
N HIS A 273 -10.19 17.16 -2.16
CA HIS A 273 -11.46 17.75 -2.57
C HIS A 273 -12.41 18.08 -1.40
N GLY A 274 -12.10 17.64 -0.17
CA GLY A 274 -12.89 17.88 1.01
C GLY A 274 -14.26 17.24 0.87
N PHE A 275 -14.38 15.96 1.24
CA PHE A 275 -15.58 15.17 1.00
C PHE A 275 -16.86 15.92 1.45
N THR A 276 -17.70 16.31 0.50
CA THR A 276 -18.82 17.26 0.74
C THR A 276 -20.16 16.81 0.15
N ARG A 277 -20.21 15.66 -0.51
CA ARG A 277 -21.35 15.28 -1.37
C ARG A 277 -22.16 14.12 -0.79
N GLU A 278 -23.45 14.09 -1.13
CA GLU A 278 -24.36 13.04 -0.66
C GLU A 278 -24.27 11.75 -1.49
N GLU A 279 -23.94 11.85 -2.80
CA GLU A 279 -23.71 10.69 -3.64
C GLU A 279 -22.48 9.92 -3.15
N GLY A 280 -22.68 8.66 -2.76
CA GLY A 280 -21.60 7.86 -2.19
C GLY A 280 -21.26 8.15 -0.73
N LYS A 281 -22.12 8.84 0.05
CA LYS A 281 -21.92 9.14 1.49
C LYS A 281 -21.12 8.07 2.26
N PRO A 282 -19.94 8.36 2.85
CA PRO A 282 -19.13 7.37 3.52
C PRO A 282 -19.80 6.85 4.80
N ASP A 283 -19.33 5.71 5.29
CA ASP A 283 -19.74 5.19 6.60
C ASP A 283 -19.22 6.08 7.74
N PHE A 284 -18.02 6.63 7.58
CA PHE A 284 -17.38 7.56 8.52
C PHE A 284 -16.69 8.72 7.81
N LEU A 285 -16.50 9.83 8.52
CA LEU A 285 -15.86 11.02 8.00
C LEU A 285 -14.81 11.50 9.00
N PHE A 286 -13.59 11.78 8.53
CA PHE A 286 -12.49 12.28 9.35
C PHE A 286 -11.77 13.44 8.67
N SER A 287 -11.03 14.23 9.46
CA SER A 287 -10.29 15.38 8.92
C SER A 287 -9.18 14.96 7.94
N ASN A 288 -8.52 13.83 8.18
CA ASN A 288 -7.38 13.33 7.39
C ASN A 288 -7.21 11.81 7.55
N ILE A 289 -6.26 11.24 6.80
CA ILE A 289 -5.94 9.81 6.85
C ILE A 289 -5.45 9.32 8.22
N TYR A 290 -4.70 10.13 8.97
CA TYR A 290 -4.16 9.72 10.26
C TYR A 290 -5.27 9.42 11.27
N GLU A 291 -6.24 10.31 11.41
CA GLU A 291 -7.41 10.09 12.29
C GLU A 291 -8.24 8.88 11.83
N ALA A 292 -8.40 8.71 10.51
CA ALA A 292 -9.13 7.58 9.93
C ALA A 292 -8.44 6.23 10.21
N VAL A 293 -7.13 6.14 10.01
CA VAL A 293 -6.36 4.91 10.28
C VAL A 293 -6.35 4.62 11.77
N LYS A 294 -6.12 5.64 12.62
CA LYS A 294 -6.16 5.49 14.07
C LYS A 294 -7.51 4.94 14.55
N PHE A 295 -8.61 5.41 13.97
CA PHE A 295 -9.94 4.87 14.23
C PHE A 295 -10.03 3.37 13.89
N ILE A 296 -9.51 2.95 12.74
CA ILE A 296 -9.55 1.55 12.28
C ILE A 296 -8.70 0.64 13.17
N THR A 297 -7.46 1.05 13.46
CA THR A 297 -6.44 0.15 14.05
C THR A 297 -6.45 0.17 15.58
N GLN A 298 -6.83 1.29 16.20
CA GLN A 298 -6.80 1.44 17.66
C GLN A 298 -8.19 1.48 18.28
N ASN A 299 -9.24 1.69 17.49
CA ASN A 299 -10.63 1.85 17.93
C ASN A 299 -10.76 2.70 19.22
N PRO A 300 -10.25 3.95 19.22
CA PRO A 300 -10.12 4.75 20.43
C PRO A 300 -11.45 5.04 21.12
N TYR A 301 -12.57 4.93 20.38
CA TYR A 301 -13.93 5.19 20.88
C TYR A 301 -14.64 3.92 21.35
N GLN A 302 -13.97 2.77 21.43
CA GLN A 302 -14.61 1.51 21.83
C GLN A 302 -15.30 1.62 23.19
N GLU A 303 -14.65 2.29 24.14
CA GLU A 303 -15.19 2.51 25.48
C GLU A 303 -16.37 3.50 25.44
N ASP A 304 -16.22 4.62 24.74
CA ASP A 304 -17.29 5.62 24.55
C ASP A 304 -18.54 4.99 23.91
N PHE A 305 -18.38 4.20 22.85
CA PHE A 305 -19.48 3.49 22.21
C PHE A 305 -20.14 2.48 23.16
N SER A 306 -19.36 1.80 24.01
CA SER A 306 -19.88 0.85 24.99
C SER A 306 -20.72 1.57 26.06
N ILE A 307 -20.26 2.73 26.52
CA ILE A 307 -20.99 3.60 27.45
C ILE A 307 -22.28 4.10 26.80
N ILE A 308 -22.20 4.65 25.59
CA ILE A 308 -23.35 5.17 24.85
C ILE A 308 -24.37 4.06 24.61
N ARG A 309 -23.98 2.90 24.10
CA ARG A 309 -24.90 1.77 23.86
C ARG A 309 -25.60 1.32 25.14
N THR A 310 -24.88 1.25 26.25
CA THR A 310 -25.44 0.87 27.55
C THR A 310 -26.48 1.89 28.00
N LYS A 311 -26.17 3.20 27.91
CA LYS A 311 -27.10 4.27 28.26
C LYS A 311 -28.31 4.33 27.32
N VAL A 312 -28.13 4.12 26.01
CA VAL A 312 -29.25 4.10 25.05
C VAL A 312 -30.19 2.92 25.31
N LYS A 313 -29.67 1.73 25.66
CA LYS A 313 -30.51 0.56 25.99
C LYS A 313 -31.40 0.77 27.22
N THR A 314 -30.97 1.58 28.18
CA THR A 314 -31.75 1.87 29.39
C THR A 314 -32.77 2.99 29.20
N LEU A 315 -32.67 3.74 28.10
CA LEU A 315 -33.58 4.84 27.79
C LEU A 315 -34.82 4.31 27.06
N LYS A 316 -35.97 4.36 27.75
CA LYS A 316 -37.30 3.97 27.22
C LYS A 316 -37.77 4.90 26.09
N LYS A 317 -37.19 4.76 24.89
CA LYS A 317 -37.57 5.49 23.66
C LYS A 317 -37.62 7.03 23.79
N ARG A 318 -36.76 7.62 24.62
CA ARG A 318 -36.60 9.08 24.68
C ARG A 318 -35.46 9.51 23.75
N PRO A 319 -35.61 10.60 22.98
CA PRO A 319 -34.51 11.14 22.17
C PRO A 319 -33.34 11.52 23.07
N VAL A 320 -32.13 11.21 22.62
CA VAL A 320 -30.88 11.46 23.35
C VAL A 320 -30.05 12.43 22.54
N ILE A 321 -29.58 13.49 23.17
CA ILE A 321 -28.56 14.38 22.60
C ILE A 321 -27.22 13.88 23.14
N ILE A 322 -26.34 13.45 22.24
CA ILE A 322 -24.96 13.09 22.57
C ILE A 322 -24.11 14.27 22.15
N THR A 323 -23.58 15.00 23.12
CA THR A 323 -22.61 16.05 22.89
C THR A 323 -21.22 15.42 22.93
N ILE A 324 -20.51 15.45 21.82
CA ILE A 324 -19.09 15.08 21.73
C ILE A 324 -18.34 16.40 21.89
N ALA A 325 -17.55 16.53 22.95
CA ALA A 325 -16.80 17.74 23.29
C ALA A 325 -15.34 17.61 22.88
#